data_AF-A0A9P5PA93-F1
#
_entry.id   AF-A0A9P5PA93-F1
#
_cell.length_a   1.000
_cell.length_b   1.000
_cell.length_c   1.000
_cell.angle_alpha   90.00
_cell.angle_beta   90.00
_cell.angle_gamma   90.00
#
_symmetry.space_group_name_H-M   'P 1'
#
loop_
_entity.id
_entity.type
_entity.pdbx_description
1 polymer ?
#
loop_
_entity_poly.entity_id
_entity_poly.type
_entity_poly.pdbx_seq_one_letter_code
_entity_poly.pdbx_strand_id
1 'polypeptide(L)'
;MFDDPNYQSDAAESDCSNTSTRRERYGCAYLQAIQAQLDSYSTTGGEYLEAIFTHREIFSSYPSAHPDCARAFGDIAYKLEQRAWRADREADTEAVVAFRHEAWSIAAMMTYHAPPTAISRTSEPSHAILSPVCIMPPAW
;
A
#
# COMPACT_ATOMS: atom_id res chain seq x y z
N MET A 1 50.14 8.55 -45.54
CA MET A 1 50.42 7.15 -45.17
C MET A 1 50.75 7.18 -43.68
N PHE A 2 49.92 6.76 -42.73
CA PHE A 2 48.60 6.14 -42.72
C PHE A 2 47.86 6.68 -41.50
N ASP A 3 46.60 7.06 -41.69
CA ASP A 3 45.58 7.06 -40.63
C ASP A 3 45.28 5.60 -40.25
N ASP A 4 45.16 5.28 -38.96
CA ASP A 4 43.88 4.89 -38.36
C ASP A 4 44.03 4.69 -36.83
N PRO A 5 42.97 4.97 -36.05
CA PRO A 5 42.88 4.96 -34.60
C PRO A 5 42.35 3.59 -34.11
N ASN A 6 41.59 3.58 -33.02
CA ASN A 6 40.90 2.41 -32.43
C ASN A 6 41.65 1.74 -31.26
N TYR A 7 41.87 2.51 -30.19
CA TYR A 7 41.86 1.90 -28.86
C TYR A 7 40.39 1.71 -28.48
N GLN A 8 39.87 0.52 -28.77
CA GLN A 8 38.55 0.06 -28.36
C GLN A 8 38.52 0.03 -26.83
N SER A 9 37.83 1.02 -26.25
CA SER A 9 37.41 0.95 -24.85
C SER A 9 36.35 -0.14 -24.75
N ASP A 10 36.71 -1.28 -24.19
CA ASP A 10 35.76 -2.24 -23.64
C ASP A 10 35.12 -1.61 -22.39
N ALA A 11 34.27 -0.60 -22.62
CA ALA A 11 33.20 -0.31 -21.70
C ALA A 11 32.29 -1.54 -21.75
N ALA A 12 32.45 -2.42 -20.77
CA ALA A 12 31.39 -3.34 -20.39
C ALA A 12 30.20 -2.45 -20.05
N GLU A 13 29.37 -2.17 -21.06
CA GLU A 13 28.03 -1.65 -20.94
C GLU A 13 27.30 -2.66 -20.06
N SER A 14 27.37 -2.40 -18.76
CA SER A 14 26.49 -3.01 -17.80
C SER A 14 25.10 -2.59 -18.22
N ASP A 15 24.39 -3.49 -18.89
CA ASP A 15 22.93 -3.48 -19.03
C ASP A 15 22.31 -3.60 -17.63
N CYS A 16 22.52 -2.58 -16.80
CA CYS A 16 21.62 -2.29 -15.70
C CYS A 16 20.38 -1.72 -16.37
N SER A 17 19.47 -2.64 -16.72
CA SER A 17 18.09 -2.44 -17.10
C SER A 17 17.69 -0.97 -17.04
N ASN A 18 17.55 -0.35 -18.20
CA ASN A 18 16.99 0.98 -18.36
C ASN A 18 15.48 0.89 -18.03
N THR A 19 15.12 0.59 -16.78
CA THR A 19 13.77 0.78 -16.20
C THR A 19 13.59 2.26 -15.88
N SER A 20 13.98 3.12 -16.81
CA SER A 20 13.75 4.54 -16.74
C SER A 20 12.23 4.78 -16.70
N THR A 21 11.73 5.14 -15.53
CA THR A 21 10.47 5.88 -15.27
C THR A 21 9.11 5.19 -15.21
N ARG A 22 8.97 3.85 -15.25
CA ARG A 22 7.78 3.25 -14.62
C ARG A 22 8.06 3.20 -13.11
N ARG A 23 7.95 4.36 -12.43
CA ARG A 23 7.92 4.43 -10.97
C ARG A 23 7.09 3.25 -10.49
N GLU A 24 7.69 2.31 -9.77
CA GLU A 24 7.04 1.09 -9.33
C GLU A 24 5.77 1.49 -8.56
N ARG A 25 4.61 1.43 -9.23
CA ARG A 25 3.32 1.78 -8.61
C ARG A 25 2.83 0.51 -7.94
N TYR A 26 2.90 0.50 -6.62
CA TYR A 26 2.42 -0.61 -5.80
C TYR A 26 0.89 -0.58 -5.68
N GLY A 27 0.31 -1.71 -5.27
CA GLY A 27 -1.11 -1.87 -5.01
C GLY A 27 -1.93 -2.32 -6.23
N CYS A 28 -3.24 -2.51 -5.99
CA CYS A 28 -4.16 -2.94 -7.04
C CYS A 28 -4.35 -1.87 -8.12
N ALA A 29 -4.93 -2.27 -9.26
CA ALA A 29 -5.14 -1.38 -10.41
C ALA A 29 -5.86 -0.07 -10.05
N TYR A 30 -6.80 -0.14 -9.12
CA TYR A 30 -7.51 1.03 -8.59
C TYR A 30 -6.57 2.02 -7.88
N LEU A 31 -5.72 1.56 -6.97
CA LEU A 31 -4.76 2.42 -6.28
C LEU A 31 -3.68 2.96 -7.24
N GLN A 32 -3.29 2.19 -8.26
CA GLN A 32 -2.38 2.67 -9.29
C GLN A 32 -2.99 3.81 -10.13
N ALA A 33 -4.32 3.77 -10.35
CA ALA A 33 -5.05 4.85 -11.01
C ALA A 33 -5.11 6.11 -10.15
N ILE A 34 -5.40 5.98 -8.85
CA ILE A 34 -5.35 7.10 -7.90
C ILE A 34 -3.95 7.73 -7.91
N GLN A 35 -2.90 6.91 -7.78
CA GLN A 35 -1.52 7.37 -7.80
C GLN A 35 -1.13 8.15 -9.07
N ALA A 36 -1.76 7.84 -10.20
CA ALA A 36 -1.51 8.54 -11.46
C ALA A 36 -2.10 9.97 -11.48
N GLN A 37 -3.11 10.23 -10.65
CA GLN A 37 -3.86 11.48 -10.63
C GLN A 37 -3.52 12.36 -9.40
N LEU A 38 -2.58 11.92 -8.55
CA LEU A 38 -2.24 12.61 -7.29
C LEU A 38 -1.76 14.06 -7.49
N ASP A 39 -1.20 14.41 -8.64
CA ASP A 39 -0.74 15.78 -8.89
C ASP A 39 -1.91 16.77 -9.06
N SER A 40 -3.07 16.30 -9.52
CA SER A 40 -4.29 17.10 -9.71
C SER A 40 -5.40 16.78 -8.71
N TYR A 41 -5.17 15.86 -7.78
CA TYR A 41 -6.16 15.38 -6.82
C TYR A 41 -6.57 16.46 -5.81
N SER A 42 -7.86 16.75 -5.70
CA SER A 42 -8.38 17.68 -4.70
C SER A 42 -8.72 16.93 -3.41
N THR A 43 -8.54 17.56 -2.26
CA THR A 43 -8.88 16.93 -0.97
C THR A 43 -10.00 17.67 -0.24
N THR A 44 -10.21 18.95 -0.54
CA THR A 44 -11.31 19.77 0.01
C THR A 44 -12.69 19.16 -0.26
N GLY A 45 -12.86 18.50 -1.42
CA GLY A 45 -14.14 17.86 -1.78
C GLY A 45 -14.39 16.50 -1.12
N GLY A 46 -13.45 15.98 -0.33
CA GLY A 46 -13.55 14.64 0.26
C GLY A 46 -13.32 13.48 -0.73
N GLU A 47 -12.76 13.74 -1.92
CA GLU A 47 -12.48 12.72 -2.95
C GLU A 47 -11.63 11.56 -2.40
N TYR A 48 -10.77 11.82 -1.42
CA TYR A 48 -9.95 10.79 -0.76
C TYR A 48 -10.79 9.79 0.06
N LEU A 49 -11.96 10.18 0.57
CA LEU A 49 -12.87 9.27 1.29
C LEU A 49 -13.53 8.29 0.34
N GLU A 50 -14.00 8.77 -0.81
CA GLU A 50 -14.53 7.90 -1.87
C GLU A 50 -13.46 6.89 -2.30
N ALA A 51 -12.22 7.34 -2.49
CA ALA A 51 -11.09 6.45 -2.77
C ALA A 51 -10.92 5.32 -1.75
N ILE A 52 -11.01 5.66 -0.45
CA ILE A 52 -10.89 4.66 0.62
C ILE A 52 -12.09 3.70 0.60
N PHE A 53 -13.32 4.20 0.48
CA PHE A 53 -14.51 3.36 0.50
C PHE A 53 -14.58 2.43 -0.71
N THR A 54 -14.31 2.94 -1.92
CA THR A 54 -14.24 2.11 -3.13
C THR A 54 -13.13 1.05 -3.00
N HIS A 55 -11.96 1.40 -2.48
CA HIS A 55 -10.92 0.40 -2.22
C HIS A 55 -11.43 -0.69 -1.25
N ARG A 56 -12.10 -0.32 -0.15
CA ARG A 56 -12.62 -1.28 0.82
C ARG A 56 -13.65 -2.23 0.22
N GLU A 57 -14.54 -1.74 -0.63
CA GLU A 57 -15.50 -2.58 -1.36
C GLU A 57 -14.78 -3.60 -2.24
N ILE A 58 -13.84 -3.15 -3.06
CA ILE A 58 -13.02 -4.02 -3.93
C ILE A 58 -12.22 -5.02 -3.09
N PHE A 59 -11.58 -4.56 -2.02
CA PHE A 59 -10.79 -5.39 -1.12
C PHE A 59 -11.64 -6.48 -0.46
N SER A 60 -12.84 -6.14 0.01
CA SER A 60 -13.76 -7.09 0.65
C SER A 60 -14.20 -8.22 -0.28
N SER A 61 -14.28 -7.94 -1.59
CA SER A 61 -14.66 -8.94 -2.59
C SER A 61 -13.57 -10.00 -2.80
N TYR A 62 -12.29 -9.61 -2.74
CA TYR A 62 -11.17 -10.52 -2.94
C TYR A 62 -9.86 -10.03 -2.27
N PRO A 63 -9.70 -10.26 -0.95
CA PRO A 63 -8.56 -9.73 -0.19
C PRO A 63 -7.19 -10.23 -0.67
N SER A 64 -7.11 -11.47 -1.18
CA SER A 64 -5.85 -12.07 -1.62
C SER A 64 -5.23 -11.42 -2.87
N ALA A 65 -5.99 -10.64 -3.64
CA ALA A 65 -5.46 -9.85 -4.77
C ALA A 65 -4.82 -8.52 -4.35
N HIS A 66 -4.73 -8.21 -3.05
CA HIS A 66 -4.32 -6.90 -2.56
C HIS A 66 -3.07 -6.92 -1.66
N PRO A 67 -2.01 -7.72 -1.94
CA PRO A 67 -0.85 -7.84 -1.04
C PRO A 67 -0.03 -6.55 -0.91
N ASP A 68 0.03 -5.75 -1.96
CA ASP A 68 0.83 -4.52 -2.00
C ASP A 68 0.01 -3.26 -1.69
N CYS A 69 -1.29 -3.40 -1.38
CA CYS A 69 -2.16 -2.24 -1.15
C CYS A 69 -1.79 -1.46 0.11
N ALA A 70 -1.36 -2.13 1.18
CA ALA A 70 -0.88 -1.46 2.38
C ALA A 70 0.30 -0.51 2.06
N ARG A 71 1.26 -0.97 1.26
CA ARG A 71 2.39 -0.15 0.80
C ARG A 71 1.91 1.01 -0.10
N ALA A 72 1.03 0.71 -1.05
CA ALA A 72 0.50 1.71 -1.98
C ALA A 72 -0.20 2.87 -1.26
N PHE A 73 -0.98 2.60 -0.22
CA PHE A 73 -1.59 3.64 0.60
C PHE A 73 -0.56 4.47 1.37
N GLY A 74 0.49 3.83 1.89
CA GLY A 74 1.63 4.53 2.48
C GLY A 74 2.31 5.49 1.49
N ASP A 75 2.54 5.03 0.26
CA ASP A 75 3.13 5.84 -0.81
C ASP A 75 2.22 7.00 -1.23
N ILE A 76 0.90 6.78 -1.27
CA ILE A 76 -0.09 7.85 -1.51
C ILE A 76 0.02 8.89 -0.39
N ALA A 77 -0.06 8.48 0.88
CA ALA A 77 0.04 9.40 2.01
C ALA A 77 1.36 10.19 2.02
N TYR A 78 2.49 9.54 1.75
CA TYR A 78 3.79 10.21 1.67
C TYR A 78 3.85 11.25 0.54
N LYS A 79 3.23 10.96 -0.60
CA LYS A 79 3.13 11.94 -1.70
C LYS A 79 2.27 13.13 -1.31
N LEU A 80 1.12 12.90 -0.67
CA LEU A 80 0.23 13.96 -0.18
C LEU A 80 0.95 14.89 0.80
N GLU A 81 1.69 14.32 1.75
CA GLU A 81 2.42 15.05 2.80
C GLU A 81 3.47 16.03 2.22
N GLN A 82 4.05 15.70 1.06
CA GLN A 82 5.04 16.54 0.38
C GLN A 82 4.43 17.57 -0.57
N ARG A 83 3.10 17.57 -0.78
CA ARG A 83 2.49 18.45 -1.77
C ARG A 83 2.55 19.90 -1.29
N ALA A 84 2.91 20.78 -2.21
CA ALA A 84 2.81 22.21 -1.96
C ALA A 84 1.35 22.60 -1.71
N TRP A 85 1.19 23.54 -0.77
CA TRP A 85 -0.11 24.08 -0.40
C TRP A 85 -0.85 24.67 -1.60
N ARG A 86 -2.15 24.43 -1.64
CA ARG A 86 -3.10 24.96 -2.62
C ARG A 86 -4.49 24.98 -1.98
N ALA A 87 -5.37 25.87 -2.43
CA ALA A 87 -6.70 26.04 -1.82
C ALA A 87 -7.58 24.77 -1.93
N ASP A 88 -7.48 24.03 -3.03
CA ASP A 88 -8.15 22.74 -3.27
C ASP A 88 -7.53 21.54 -2.51
N ARG A 89 -6.50 21.82 -1.70
CA ARG A 89 -5.72 20.84 -0.94
C ARG A 89 -5.70 21.10 0.56
N GLU A 90 -6.65 21.88 1.06
CA GLU A 90 -6.71 22.23 2.48
C GLU A 90 -6.84 21.00 3.40
N ALA A 91 -7.44 19.91 2.91
CA ALA A 91 -7.63 18.66 3.64
C ALA A 91 -6.53 17.61 3.36
N ASP A 92 -5.36 18.00 2.82
CA ASP A 92 -4.26 17.06 2.57
C ASP A 92 -3.81 16.38 3.87
N THR A 93 -3.84 17.09 5.01
CA THR A 93 -3.49 16.54 6.32
C THR A 93 -4.42 15.42 6.77
N GLU A 94 -5.72 15.60 6.60
CA GLU A 94 -6.78 14.65 6.93
C GLU A 94 -6.69 13.44 5.99
N ALA A 95 -6.46 13.69 4.70
CA ALA A 95 -6.27 12.65 3.70
C ALA A 95 -5.03 11.79 4.01
N VAL A 96 -3.90 12.39 4.40
CA VAL A 96 -2.68 11.67 4.83
C VAL A 96 -2.98 10.72 5.98
N VAL A 97 -3.69 11.21 7.02
CA VAL A 97 -4.04 10.39 8.18
C VAL A 97 -4.98 9.25 7.78
N ALA A 98 -5.98 9.52 6.97
CA ALA A 98 -6.94 8.53 6.49
C ALA A 98 -6.24 7.41 5.67
N PHE A 99 -5.37 7.77 4.75
CA PHE A 99 -4.62 6.79 3.95
C PHE A 99 -3.61 5.99 4.78
N ARG A 100 -2.92 6.61 5.75
CA ARG A 100 -2.05 5.86 6.69
C ARG A 100 -2.84 4.88 7.54
N HIS A 101 -4.03 5.26 8.00
CA HIS A 101 -4.91 4.37 8.76
C HIS A 101 -5.39 3.19 7.90
N GLU A 102 -5.73 3.43 6.64
CA GLU A 102 -6.12 2.38 5.71
C GLU A 102 -4.96 1.40 5.43
N ALA A 103 -3.74 1.92 5.23
CA ALA A 103 -2.54 1.09 5.10
C ALA A 103 -2.35 0.15 6.30
N TRP A 104 -2.49 0.68 7.52
CA TRP A 104 -2.38 -0.11 8.75
C TRP A 104 -3.50 -1.15 8.85
N SER A 105 -4.73 -0.78 8.50
CA SER A 105 -5.89 -1.68 8.54
C SER A 105 -5.71 -2.89 7.63
N ILE A 106 -5.23 -2.68 6.41
CA ILE A 106 -4.93 -3.76 5.45
C ILE A 106 -3.82 -4.65 5.99
N ALA A 107 -2.71 -4.06 6.46
CA ALA A 107 -1.59 -4.82 7.01
C ALA A 107 -2.03 -5.69 8.20
N ALA A 108 -2.84 -5.15 9.11
CA ALA A 108 -3.40 -5.89 10.23
C ALA A 108 -4.26 -7.07 9.74
N MET A 109 -5.20 -6.84 8.82
CA MET A 109 -6.04 -7.92 8.27
C MET A 109 -5.20 -9.04 7.65
N MET A 110 -4.14 -8.72 6.91
CA MET A 110 -3.26 -9.73 6.30
C MET A 110 -2.47 -10.53 7.34
N THR A 111 -2.07 -9.91 8.46
CA THR A 111 -1.39 -10.63 9.55
C THR A 111 -2.28 -11.64 10.27
N TYR A 112 -3.59 -11.37 10.40
CA TYR A 112 -4.53 -12.31 11.03
C TYR A 112 -4.85 -13.53 10.17
N HIS A 113 -4.65 -13.44 8.84
CA HIS A 113 -4.86 -14.55 7.91
C HIS A 113 -3.61 -15.40 7.66
N ALA A 114 -2.45 -15.03 8.22
CA ALA A 114 -1.30 -15.90 8.21
C ALA A 114 -1.56 -17.09 9.18
N PRO A 115 -1.61 -18.35 8.71
CA PRO A 115 -1.63 -19.48 9.63
C PRO A 115 -0.39 -19.37 10.52
N PRO A 116 -0.49 -19.65 11.83
CA PRO A 116 0.67 -19.62 12.70
C PRO A 116 1.70 -20.59 12.13
N THR A 117 2.81 -20.05 11.63
CA THR A 117 3.98 -20.84 11.28
C THR A 117 4.31 -21.69 12.50
N ALA A 118 4.30 -23.02 12.31
CA ALA A 118 4.51 -24.00 13.35
C ALA A 118 5.78 -23.68 14.15
N ILE A 119 5.60 -23.07 15.32
CA ILE A 119 6.65 -22.93 16.32
C ILE A 119 6.98 -24.36 16.74
N SER A 120 8.18 -24.79 16.40
CA SER A 120 8.72 -26.07 16.85
C SER A 120 8.86 -26.02 18.36
N ARG A 121 8.05 -26.87 19.02
CA ARG A 121 8.09 -27.28 20.43
C ARG A 121 9.42 -27.05 21.15
N THR A 122 9.36 -26.36 22.29
CA THR A 122 9.84 -26.89 23.58
C THR A 122 8.95 -26.39 24.74
N SER A 123 8.17 -27.33 25.28
CA SER A 123 7.68 -27.53 26.67
C SER A 123 7.00 -26.42 27.51
N GLU A 124 5.69 -26.64 27.76
CA GLU A 124 4.93 -26.60 29.06
C GLU A 124 4.62 -25.25 29.79
N PRO A 125 3.58 -25.17 30.66
CA PRO A 125 2.16 -25.41 30.40
C PRO A 125 1.21 -24.30 30.97
N SER A 126 -0.07 -24.39 30.59
CA SER A 126 -1.28 -23.86 31.26
C SER A 126 -1.46 -22.34 31.42
N HIS A 127 -2.44 -21.78 30.72
CA HIS A 127 -3.68 -21.22 31.30
C HIS A 127 -4.62 -20.86 30.15
N ALA A 128 -5.73 -21.60 30.04
CA ALA A 128 -6.79 -21.35 29.07
C ALA A 128 -7.46 -20.00 29.37
N ILE A 129 -7.44 -19.08 28.41
CA ILE A 129 -8.36 -17.94 28.39
C ILE A 129 -9.26 -18.13 27.18
N LEU A 130 -10.45 -18.63 27.49
CA LEU A 130 -11.58 -18.82 26.59
C LEU A 130 -11.99 -17.49 25.96
N SER A 131 -12.20 -17.50 24.64
CA SER A 131 -12.87 -16.42 23.91
C SER A 131 -14.33 -16.28 24.37
N PRO A 132 -14.88 -15.06 24.51
CA PRO A 132 -16.28 -14.89 24.87
C PRO A 132 -17.17 -15.16 23.66
N VAL A 133 -17.97 -16.23 23.71
CA VAL A 133 -19.11 -16.42 22.82
C VAL A 133 -20.24 -15.53 23.32
N CYS A 134 -20.62 -14.51 22.54
CA CYS A 134 -21.82 -13.71 22.79
C CYS A 134 -23.07 -14.56 22.52
N ILE A 135 -23.70 -15.07 23.59
CA ILE A 135 -25.04 -15.65 23.52
C ILE A 135 -26.03 -14.54 23.87
N MET A 136 -26.87 -14.14 22.90
CA MET A 136 -28.03 -13.28 23.19
C MET A 136 -29.17 -14.12 23.77
N PRO A 137 -29.84 -13.67 24.84
CA PRO A 137 -31.03 -14.35 25.35
C PRO A 137 -32.28 -14.00 24.51
N PRO A 138 -33.23 -14.93 24.34
CA PRO A 138 -34.51 -14.63 23.70
C PRO A 138 -35.41 -13.79 24.63
N ALA A 139 -36.08 -12.81 24.05
CA ALA A 139 -37.12 -12.02 24.69
C ALA A 139 -38.44 -12.80 24.68
N TRP A 140 -38.98 -13.11 25.86
CA TRP A 140 -40.41 -13.34 26.09
C TRP A 140 -40.85 -12.51 27.29
#